data_AF-A0A330HKW9-F1
#
_entry.id   AF-A0A330HKW9-F1
#
_cell.length_a   1.000
_cell.length_b   1.000
_cell.length_c   1.000
_cell.angle_alpha   90.00
_cell.angle_beta   90.00
_cell.angle_gamma   90.00
#
_symmetry.space_group_name_H-M   'P 1'
#
loop_
_entity.id
_entity.type
_entity.pdbx_description
1 polymer ?
#
loop_
_entity_poly.entity_id
_entity_poly.type
_entity_poly.pdbx_seq_one_letter_code
_entity_poly.pdbx_strand_id
1 'polypeptide(L)'
;MPRRLIFVTAAAIGAFAAETAILHSDRLPDLTPSNWIGPKPAPMTGVASVIDGDTIEIHGQRIRFNGIDAPESKQYCDDAKGFEYPCGRRSAEALDSFLAASRPVACIFVTWDRYHRFVGDCRRADGASVAAWMVEHGQALDWPRYSNGAYAPQQVEAKAARLGLWVGKFDAPWDWRASHGGGAAPSSQPLGIISRKLVAQSGGLSCEPRRYCSQISSCEDAQWYLHNCAWGRKLDRDGDGVACETLC
;
A
#
# COMPACT_ATOMS: atom_id res chain seq x y z
N MET A 1 -33.35 -88.17 -7.93
CA MET A 1 -34.76 -87.95 -8.33
C MET A 1 -35.61 -88.21 -7.08
N PRO A 2 -36.58 -87.37 -6.67
CA PRO A 2 -37.43 -86.53 -7.52
C PRO A 2 -37.50 -85.04 -7.15
N ARG A 3 -37.99 -84.28 -8.13
CA ARG A 3 -38.47 -82.88 -8.07
C ARG A 3 -39.95 -82.85 -7.65
N ARG A 4 -40.40 -81.73 -7.07
CA ARG A 4 -41.59 -80.89 -7.42
C ARG A 4 -42.00 -80.07 -6.16
N LEU A 5 -41.79 -78.75 -6.13
CA LEU A 5 -42.69 -77.65 -6.56
C LEU A 5 -44.07 -77.69 -5.90
N ILE A 6 -44.47 -76.59 -5.23
CA ILE A 6 -45.73 -75.83 -5.46
C ILE A 6 -45.85 -74.59 -4.52
N PHE A 7 -45.90 -73.40 -5.15
CA PHE A 7 -46.75 -72.19 -4.97
C PHE A 7 -46.92 -71.47 -3.60
N VAL A 8 -46.50 -70.18 -3.46
CA VAL A 8 -47.24 -68.88 -3.63
C VAL A 8 -48.08 -68.50 -2.39
N THR A 9 -47.80 -67.41 -1.64
CA THR A 9 -48.18 -65.98 -1.83
C THR A 9 -47.33 -65.09 -0.89
N ALA A 10 -46.69 -63.99 -1.31
CA ALA A 10 -47.23 -62.64 -1.56
C ALA A 10 -47.93 -61.97 -0.36
N ALA A 11 -47.25 -61.02 0.30
CA ALA A 11 -47.86 -59.78 0.80
C ALA A 11 -46.78 -58.71 1.01
N ALA A 12 -46.90 -57.65 0.20
CA ALA A 12 -46.07 -56.46 0.21
C ALA A 12 -46.52 -55.48 1.31
N ILE A 13 -45.55 -54.82 1.95
CA ILE A 13 -45.66 -53.46 2.49
C ILE A 13 -44.25 -52.88 2.25
N GLY A 14 -44.00 -52.09 1.19
CA GLY A 14 -44.46 -50.72 1.02
C GLY A 14 -43.51 -49.77 1.78
N ALA A 15 -43.03 -48.63 1.29
CA ALA A 15 -42.90 -48.00 -0.01
C ALA A 15 -42.05 -46.72 0.23
N PHE A 16 -41.42 -46.19 -0.82
CA PHE A 16 -40.84 -44.83 -0.92
C PHE A 16 -39.58 -44.52 -0.06
N ALA A 17 -38.49 -43.93 -0.56
CA ALA A 17 -38.39 -42.99 -1.68
C ALA A 17 -37.00 -43.04 -2.36
N ALA A 18 -37.08 -42.97 -3.70
CA ALA A 18 -36.21 -42.22 -4.60
C ALA A 18 -34.69 -42.45 -4.57
N GLU A 19 -34.24 -43.29 -5.51
CA GLU A 19 -33.09 -42.93 -6.34
C GLU A 19 -33.40 -41.63 -7.09
N THR A 20 -32.45 -40.68 -7.09
CA THR A 20 -31.80 -40.12 -8.28
C THR A 20 -31.12 -38.81 -7.92
N ALA A 21 -29.78 -38.83 -7.81
CA ALA A 21 -28.93 -37.73 -8.25
C ALA A 21 -27.48 -38.25 -8.35
N ILE A 22 -27.25 -39.08 -9.36
CA ILE A 22 -25.97 -39.04 -10.07
C ILE A 22 -25.88 -37.63 -10.64
N LEU A 23 -25.05 -36.78 -10.04
CA LEU A 23 -24.43 -35.56 -10.58
C LEU A 23 -23.60 -34.97 -9.42
N HIS A 24 -22.37 -34.53 -9.71
CA HIS A 24 -21.30 -34.11 -8.78
C HIS A 24 -20.28 -35.20 -8.41
N SER A 25 -19.89 -36.01 -9.39
CA SER A 25 -18.45 -36.18 -9.62
C SER A 25 -17.95 -34.87 -10.22
N ASP A 26 -17.54 -33.91 -9.39
CA ASP A 26 -16.57 -32.88 -9.75
C ASP A 26 -16.25 -32.02 -8.53
N ARG A 27 -14.95 -31.93 -8.23
CA ARG A 27 -14.29 -30.97 -7.34
C ARG A 27 -14.50 -31.17 -5.84
N LEU A 28 -13.79 -32.15 -5.29
CA LEU A 28 -13.01 -31.84 -4.09
C LEU A 28 -12.03 -30.72 -4.49
N PRO A 29 -12.04 -29.54 -3.85
CA PRO A 29 -10.96 -28.60 -4.03
C PRO A 29 -9.72 -29.29 -3.47
N ASP A 30 -8.79 -29.58 -4.37
CA ASP A 30 -7.44 -29.96 -4.03
C ASP A 30 -6.91 -28.89 -3.06
N LEU A 31 -6.84 -29.22 -1.77
CA LEU A 31 -6.22 -28.36 -0.77
C LEU A 31 -4.72 -28.50 -0.93
N THR A 32 -4.20 -28.07 -2.08
CA THR A 32 -2.79 -27.78 -2.28
C THR A 32 -2.49 -26.47 -1.54
N PRO A 33 -1.68 -26.48 -0.47
CA PRO A 33 -1.14 -25.26 0.10
C PRO A 33 -0.03 -24.77 -0.84
N SER A 34 -0.40 -24.12 -1.94
CA SER A 34 0.55 -23.68 -2.95
C SER A 34 0.08 -22.39 -3.61
N ASN A 35 -0.06 -21.29 -2.85
CA ASN A 35 -0.02 -19.95 -3.46
C ASN A 35 0.14 -18.74 -2.51
N TRP A 36 1.05 -18.80 -1.53
CA TRP A 36 1.43 -17.60 -0.75
C TRP A 36 2.90 -17.19 -0.89
N ILE A 37 3.67 -17.87 -1.75
CA ILE A 37 5.06 -17.53 -2.02
C ILE A 37 5.15 -17.06 -3.48
N GLY A 38 4.61 -15.87 -3.76
CA GLY A 38 4.99 -15.16 -4.97
C GLY A 38 6.50 -14.87 -4.92
N PRO A 39 7.21 -14.87 -6.06
CA PRO A 39 8.64 -14.57 -6.05
C PRO A 39 8.88 -13.19 -5.41
N LYS A 40 9.88 -13.11 -4.52
CA LYS A 40 10.35 -11.86 -3.96
C LYS A 40 10.66 -10.90 -5.11
N PRO A 41 10.14 -9.64 -5.10
CA PRO A 41 10.48 -8.66 -6.12
C PRO A 41 11.99 -8.55 -6.31
N ALA A 42 12.42 -8.45 -7.57
CA ALA A 42 13.82 -8.25 -7.91
C ALA A 42 14.34 -6.93 -7.30
N PRO A 43 15.64 -6.82 -6.98
CA PRO A 43 16.24 -5.56 -6.55
C PRO A 43 15.99 -4.47 -7.61
N MET A 44 15.60 -3.28 -7.16
CA MET A 44 15.41 -2.13 -8.03
C MET A 44 16.66 -1.28 -8.05
N THR A 45 17.14 -0.91 -9.24
CA THR A 45 18.32 -0.08 -9.41
C THR A 45 18.04 1.04 -10.40
N GLY A 46 18.45 2.26 -10.05
CA GLY A 46 18.29 3.40 -10.94
C GLY A 46 18.72 4.72 -10.31
N VAL A 47 18.53 5.80 -11.06
CA VAL A 47 18.58 7.15 -10.50
C VAL A 47 17.28 7.36 -9.73
N ALA A 48 17.39 7.74 -8.46
CA ALA A 48 16.24 7.99 -7.62
C ALA A 48 15.82 9.46 -7.65
N SER A 49 14.51 9.69 -7.64
CA SER A 49 13.91 10.97 -7.29
C SER A 49 13.52 10.94 -5.81
N VAL A 50 13.88 11.96 -5.04
CA VAL A 50 13.50 12.05 -3.62
C VAL A 50 12.06 12.58 -3.51
N ILE A 51 11.22 11.89 -2.72
CA ILE A 51 9.84 12.31 -2.46
C ILE A 51 9.75 13.04 -1.11
N ASP A 52 10.34 12.43 -0.08
CA ASP A 52 10.46 12.97 1.28
C ASP A 52 11.70 12.35 1.97
N GLY A 53 11.85 12.54 3.27
CA GLY A 53 13.02 12.11 4.02
C GLY A 53 13.19 10.58 4.13
N ASP A 54 12.17 9.77 3.90
CA ASP A 54 12.29 8.30 3.98
C ASP A 54 11.76 7.56 2.74
N THR A 55 11.34 8.29 1.72
CA THR A 55 10.75 7.75 0.49
C THR A 55 11.42 8.31 -0.76
N ILE A 56 11.82 7.40 -1.65
CA ILE A 56 12.33 7.71 -2.99
C ILE A 56 11.47 7.05 -4.07
N GLU A 57 11.65 7.47 -5.32
CA GLU A 57 11.05 6.85 -6.48
C GLU A 57 12.13 6.40 -7.47
N ILE A 58 12.03 5.17 -7.96
CA ILE A 58 12.88 4.62 -9.01
C ILE A 58 11.96 4.03 -10.08
N HIS A 59 12.05 4.52 -11.33
CA HIS A 59 11.25 4.05 -12.47
C HIS A 59 9.73 4.03 -12.20
N GLY A 60 9.22 5.03 -11.49
CA GLY A 60 7.79 5.15 -11.13
C GLY A 60 7.35 4.31 -9.93
N GLN A 61 8.25 3.53 -9.32
CA GLN A 61 7.95 2.79 -8.08
C GLN A 61 8.46 3.57 -6.86
N ARG A 62 7.53 3.93 -5.97
CA ARG A 62 7.86 4.50 -4.66
C ARG A 62 8.40 3.44 -3.71
N ILE A 63 9.51 3.76 -3.06
CA ILE A 63 10.26 2.90 -2.15
C ILE A 63 10.40 3.64 -0.83
N ARG A 64 9.85 3.08 0.23
CA ARG A 64 10.08 3.53 1.60
C ARG A 64 11.27 2.80 2.18
N PHE A 65 12.14 3.52 2.88
CA PHE A 65 13.29 2.90 3.53
C PHE A 65 12.86 2.05 4.72
N ASN A 66 13.52 0.89 4.84
CA ASN A 66 13.25 -0.03 5.92
C ASN A 66 13.85 0.47 7.25
N GLY A 67 13.06 0.39 8.31
CA GLY A 67 13.52 0.59 9.69
C GLY A 67 13.78 2.04 10.13
N ILE A 68 13.56 3.03 9.29
CA ILE A 68 13.69 4.45 9.66
C ILE A 68 12.38 5.19 9.48
N ASP A 69 12.27 6.34 10.15
CA ASP A 69 11.16 7.29 10.01
C ASP A 69 11.75 8.70 9.97
N ALA A 70 11.52 9.41 8.88
CA ALA A 70 12.01 10.78 8.70
C ALA A 70 10.88 11.79 8.99
N PRO A 71 11.19 13.05 9.32
CA PRO A 71 10.16 14.06 9.51
C PRO A 71 9.32 14.24 8.25
N GLU A 72 8.01 14.34 8.44
CA GLU A 72 7.07 14.50 7.33
C GLU A 72 7.38 15.80 6.57
N SER A 73 7.15 15.85 5.26
CA SER A 73 7.52 17.03 4.43
C SER A 73 6.92 18.36 4.91
N LYS A 74 5.82 18.30 5.67
CA LYS A 74 5.13 19.46 6.27
C LYS A 74 5.55 19.75 7.72
N GLN A 75 6.37 18.90 8.31
CA GLN A 75 6.80 19.02 9.70
C GLN A 75 7.85 20.12 9.85
N TYR A 76 7.62 20.95 10.87
CA TYR A 76 8.54 21.97 11.34
C TYR A 76 9.13 21.55 12.70
N CYS A 77 10.34 22.02 12.97
CA CYS A 77 11.10 21.74 14.18
C CYS A 77 11.79 23.01 14.65
N ASP A 78 12.26 23.04 15.90
CA ASP A 78 12.99 24.16 16.47
C ASP A 78 14.50 23.91 16.41
N ASP A 79 15.27 24.92 16.01
CA ASP A 79 16.73 24.88 16.08
C ASP A 79 17.25 25.08 17.52
N ALA A 80 18.58 25.12 17.69
CA ALA A 80 19.21 25.32 19.00
C ALA A 80 18.80 26.63 19.71
N LYS A 81 18.32 27.62 18.96
CA LYS A 81 17.90 28.94 19.46
C LYS A 81 16.37 29.03 19.64
N GLY A 82 15.64 27.97 19.29
CA GLY A 82 14.18 27.95 19.33
C GLY A 82 13.52 28.58 18.11
N PHE A 83 14.26 28.77 17.00
CA PHE A 83 13.65 29.21 15.75
C PHE A 83 13.13 28.04 14.95
N GLU A 84 11.89 28.18 14.48
CA GLU A 84 11.24 27.17 13.67
C GLU A 84 11.91 27.05 12.28
N TYR A 85 12.10 25.83 11.81
CA TYR A 85 12.61 25.51 10.48
C TYR A 85 11.92 24.27 9.88
N PRO A 86 11.85 24.16 8.54
CA PRO A 86 11.14 23.06 7.88
C PRO A 86 11.99 21.79 7.84
N CYS A 87 12.07 21.08 8.97
CA CYS A 87 12.92 19.92 9.13
C CYS A 87 12.62 18.77 8.16
N GLY A 88 11.36 18.54 7.78
CA GLY A 88 11.02 17.52 6.77
C GLY A 88 11.60 17.81 5.39
N ARG A 89 11.52 19.07 4.94
CA ARG A 89 12.13 19.48 3.67
C ARG A 89 13.65 19.41 3.73
N ARG A 90 14.26 19.84 4.84
CA ARG A 90 15.71 19.74 5.02
C ARG A 90 16.21 18.29 5.02
N SER A 91 15.45 17.36 5.61
CA SER A 91 15.77 15.94 5.55
C SER A 91 15.74 15.41 4.12
N ALA A 92 14.74 15.79 3.33
CA ALA A 92 14.65 15.38 1.93
C ALA A 92 15.80 15.97 1.07
N GLU A 93 16.17 17.23 1.30
CA GLU A 93 17.30 17.88 0.63
C GLU A 93 18.65 17.22 0.98
N ALA A 94 18.83 16.81 2.23
CA ALA A 94 20.01 16.08 2.68
C ALA A 94 20.10 14.70 2.01
N LEU A 95 18.97 13.98 1.91
CA LEU A 95 18.89 12.71 1.20
C LEU A 95 19.22 12.86 -0.28
N ASP A 96 18.68 13.88 -0.95
CA ASP A 96 18.96 14.16 -2.36
C ASP A 96 20.46 14.40 -2.60
N SER A 97 21.07 15.25 -1.76
CA SER A 97 22.50 15.55 -1.81
C SER A 97 23.35 14.28 -1.60
N PHE A 98 22.97 13.43 -0.65
CA PHE A 98 23.63 12.16 -0.39
C PHE A 98 23.54 11.20 -1.58
N LEU A 99 22.36 11.06 -2.20
CA LEU A 99 22.17 10.18 -3.36
C LEU A 99 22.84 10.73 -4.62
N ALA A 100 22.95 12.06 -4.77
CA ALA A 100 23.63 12.69 -5.89
C ALA A 100 25.14 12.41 -5.90
N ALA A 101 25.76 12.24 -4.73
CA ALA A 101 27.19 12.01 -4.60
C ALA A 101 27.67 10.64 -5.13
N SER A 102 26.78 9.64 -5.26
CA SER A 102 27.13 8.35 -5.89
C SER A 102 25.87 7.63 -6.42
N ARG A 103 25.85 7.33 -7.71
CA ARG A 103 24.71 6.76 -8.45
C ARG A 103 25.12 5.49 -9.22
N PRO A 104 24.19 4.56 -9.50
CA PRO A 104 22.77 4.54 -9.11
C PRO A 104 22.57 4.10 -7.65
N VAL A 105 21.34 4.23 -7.14
CA VAL A 105 20.93 3.57 -5.90
C VAL A 105 20.33 2.20 -6.24
N ALA A 106 20.63 1.21 -5.42
CA ALA A 106 20.08 -0.14 -5.50
C ALA A 106 19.30 -0.47 -4.22
N CYS A 107 18.05 -0.88 -4.36
CA CYS A 107 17.13 -1.18 -3.28
C CYS A 107 16.68 -2.64 -3.32
N ILE A 108 16.95 -3.37 -2.24
CA ILE A 108 16.53 -4.76 -2.08
C ILE A 108 15.20 -4.78 -1.36
N PHE A 109 14.21 -5.48 -1.92
CA PHE A 109 12.88 -5.60 -1.31
C PHE A 109 12.97 -6.26 0.08
N VAL A 110 12.18 -5.76 1.02
CA VAL A 110 12.00 -6.34 2.35
C VAL A 110 10.57 -6.80 2.50
N THR A 111 9.60 -5.89 2.33
CA THR A 111 8.18 -6.19 2.48
C THR A 111 7.31 -5.16 1.76
N TRP A 112 6.01 -5.44 1.67
CA TRP A 112 4.99 -4.43 1.37
C TRP A 112 4.43 -3.90 2.69
N ASP A 113 4.30 -2.58 2.82
CA ASP A 113 3.59 -2.03 3.96
C ASP A 113 2.06 -2.10 3.80
N ARG A 114 1.32 -1.68 4.83
CA ARG A 114 -0.16 -1.69 4.84
C ARG A 114 -0.80 -0.80 3.77
N TYR A 115 -0.03 0.09 3.15
CA TYR A 115 -0.45 0.99 2.08
C TYR A 115 0.06 0.50 0.71
N HIS A 116 0.54 -0.75 0.65
CA HIS A 116 1.10 -1.37 -0.54
C HIS A 116 2.30 -0.62 -1.13
N ARG A 117 3.08 0.07 -0.28
CA ARG A 117 4.36 0.65 -0.70
C ARG A 117 5.47 -0.38 -0.60
N PHE A 118 6.39 -0.34 -1.56
CA PHE A 118 7.61 -1.16 -1.54
C PHE A 118 8.46 -0.68 -0.37
N VAL A 119 8.79 -1.56 0.57
CA VAL A 119 9.75 -1.28 1.64
C VAL A 119 11.04 -2.00 1.31
N GLY A 120 12.17 -1.28 1.36
CA GLY A 120 13.45 -1.85 0.96
C GLY A 120 14.67 -1.30 1.69
N ASP A 121 15.72 -2.11 1.66
CA ASP A 121 17.06 -1.72 2.09
C ASP A 121 17.81 -1.16 0.88
N CYS A 122 18.12 0.14 0.91
CA CYS A 122 18.74 0.84 -0.21
C CYS A 122 20.21 1.17 0.07
N ARG A 123 21.05 1.03 -0.96
CA ARG A 123 22.47 1.38 -0.96
C ARG A 123 22.84 2.17 -2.19
N ARG A 124 23.75 3.13 -2.05
CA ARG A 124 24.39 3.81 -3.19
C ARG A 124 25.34 2.87 -3.93
N ALA A 125 25.83 3.29 -5.09
CA ALA A 125 26.77 2.52 -5.91
C ALA A 125 28.12 2.25 -5.22
N ASP A 126 28.53 3.11 -4.27
CA ASP A 126 29.73 2.90 -3.46
C ASP A 126 29.49 2.02 -2.22
N GLY A 127 28.29 1.45 -2.09
CA GLY A 127 27.92 0.53 -1.01
C GLY A 127 27.39 1.19 0.27
N ALA A 128 27.39 2.53 0.35
CA ALA A 128 26.87 3.25 1.51
C ALA A 128 25.37 2.97 1.70
N SER A 129 24.98 2.60 2.94
CA SER A 129 23.57 2.38 3.30
C SER A 129 22.85 3.73 3.45
N VAL A 130 21.71 3.85 2.78
CA VAL A 130 20.89 5.08 2.84
C VAL A 130 20.29 5.26 4.23
N ALA A 131 19.63 4.24 4.76
CA ALA A 131 18.98 4.31 6.06
C ALA A 131 19.98 4.57 7.20
N ALA A 132 21.15 3.91 7.19
CA ALA A 132 22.19 4.16 8.19
C ALA A 132 22.70 5.59 8.12
N TRP A 133 23.02 6.10 6.92
CA TRP A 133 23.50 7.47 6.73
C TRP A 133 22.47 8.50 7.20
N MET A 134 21.20 8.29 6.87
CA MET A 134 20.11 9.18 7.28
C MET A 134 20.00 9.30 8.80
N VAL A 135 20.15 8.19 9.53
CA VAL A 135 20.11 8.20 11.00
C VAL A 135 21.39 8.80 11.59
N GLU A 136 22.56 8.43 11.05
CA GLU A 136 23.88 8.92 11.49
C GLU A 136 24.02 10.44 11.34
N HIS A 137 23.40 11.02 10.31
CA HIS A 137 23.41 12.46 10.05
C HIS A 137 22.20 13.19 10.65
N GLY A 138 21.42 12.50 11.49
CA GLY A 138 20.26 13.04 12.19
C GLY A 138 19.11 13.48 11.28
N GLN A 139 19.02 12.95 10.05
CA GLN A 139 17.96 13.27 9.10
C GLN A 139 16.73 12.37 9.29
N ALA A 140 16.91 11.18 9.86
CA ALA A 140 15.82 10.28 10.23
C ALA A 140 16.03 9.67 11.61
N LEU A 141 14.98 9.11 12.19
CA LEU A 141 15.03 8.35 13.43
C LEU A 141 15.08 6.85 13.16
N ASP A 142 15.78 6.12 14.03
CA ASP A 142 15.67 4.67 14.11
C ASP A 142 14.27 4.31 14.60
N TRP A 143 13.43 3.71 13.74
CA TRP A 143 12.03 3.47 14.08
C TRP A 143 11.85 2.12 14.80
N PRO A 144 11.69 2.10 16.15
CA PRO A 144 11.85 0.86 16.90
C PRO A 144 10.84 -0.23 16.52
N ARG A 145 9.67 0.17 16.02
CA ARG A 145 8.61 -0.73 15.55
C ARG A 145 9.05 -1.64 14.39
N TYR A 146 9.91 -1.15 13.51
CA TYR A 146 10.30 -1.87 12.29
C TYR A 146 11.79 -2.25 12.27
N SER A 147 12.65 -1.47 12.91
CA SER A 147 14.09 -1.77 12.95
C SER A 147 14.52 -2.67 14.09
N ASN A 148 13.74 -2.74 15.18
CA ASN A 148 14.16 -3.35 16.46
C ASN A 148 15.52 -2.82 16.96
N GLY A 149 15.84 -1.54 16.72
CA GLY A 149 17.08 -0.93 17.20
C GLY A 149 18.28 -1.07 16.25
N ALA A 150 18.06 -1.51 15.00
CA ALA A 150 19.15 -1.74 14.04
C ALA A 150 20.03 -0.51 13.77
N TYR A 151 19.48 0.71 13.92
CA TYR A 151 20.19 1.96 13.72
C TYR A 151 20.45 2.75 15.02
N ALA A 152 20.29 2.11 16.18
CA ALA A 152 20.49 2.74 17.47
C ALA A 152 21.91 3.32 17.67
N PRO A 153 23.00 2.64 17.24
CA PRO A 153 24.35 3.21 17.35
C PRO A 153 24.50 4.54 16.58
N GLN A 154 24.06 4.58 15.33
CA GLN A 154 24.09 5.78 14.49
C GLN A 154 23.26 6.91 15.11
N GLN A 155 22.11 6.57 15.70
CA GLN A 155 21.27 7.55 16.35
C GLN A 155 21.92 8.14 17.61
N VAL A 156 22.64 7.33 18.38
CA VAL A 156 23.41 7.79 19.55
C VAL A 156 24.50 8.77 19.12
N GLU A 157 25.21 8.47 18.04
CA GLU A 157 26.25 9.36 17.47
C GLU A 157 25.65 10.69 17.00
N ALA A 158 24.55 10.64 16.24
CA ALA A 158 23.84 11.84 15.76
C ALA A 158 23.35 12.72 16.92
N LYS A 159 22.81 12.11 17.99
CA LYS A 159 22.39 12.79 19.23
C LYS A 159 23.57 13.49 19.91
N ALA A 160 24.66 12.76 20.11
CA ALA A 160 25.84 13.28 20.80
C ALA A 160 26.48 14.44 20.03
N ALA A 161 26.51 14.34 18.70
CA ALA A 161 27.05 15.37 17.81
C ALA A 161 26.07 16.51 17.49
N ARG A 162 24.80 16.43 17.96
CA ARG A 162 23.73 17.40 17.68
C ARG A 162 23.54 17.64 16.17
N LEU A 163 23.45 16.56 15.39
CA LEU A 163 23.28 16.62 13.94
C LEU A 163 21.81 16.60 13.53
N GLY A 164 21.50 17.25 12.40
CA GLY A 164 20.16 17.23 11.80
C GLY A 164 19.07 17.66 12.78
N LEU A 165 18.11 16.78 13.05
CA LEU A 165 17.03 17.01 14.01
C LEU A 165 17.53 17.25 15.44
N TRP A 166 18.66 16.65 15.82
CA TRP A 166 19.23 16.74 17.16
C TRP A 166 19.89 18.09 17.47
N VAL A 167 19.86 19.06 16.56
CA VAL A 167 20.30 20.44 16.81
C VAL A 167 19.40 21.17 17.81
N GLY A 168 18.13 20.78 17.90
CA GLY A 168 17.14 21.46 18.72
C GLY A 168 16.00 20.54 19.13
N LYS A 169 14.77 21.08 19.15
CA LYS A 169 13.58 20.34 19.61
C LYS A 169 12.72 19.93 18.43
N PHE A 170 12.15 18.74 18.54
CA PHE A 170 11.25 18.21 17.53
C PHE A 170 10.36 17.13 18.14
N ASP A 171 9.19 16.93 17.56
CA ASP A 171 8.39 15.74 17.77
C ASP A 171 8.89 14.61 16.88
N ALA A 172 8.99 13.39 17.39
CA ALA A 172 9.33 12.26 16.54
C ALA A 172 8.28 12.12 15.41
N PRO A 173 8.67 11.73 14.17
CA PRO A 173 7.75 11.80 13.04
C PRO A 173 6.48 10.94 13.23
N TRP A 174 6.59 9.80 13.89
CA TRP A 174 5.44 8.98 14.26
C TRP A 174 4.49 9.66 15.28
N ASP A 175 5.01 10.45 16.20
CA ASP A 175 4.22 11.22 17.18
C ASP A 175 3.57 12.44 16.51
N TRP A 176 4.31 13.12 15.64
CA TRP A 176 3.79 14.21 14.81
C TRP A 176 2.63 13.72 13.93
N ARG A 177 2.77 12.56 13.27
CA ARG A 177 1.69 11.93 12.51
C ARG A 177 0.47 11.59 13.37
N ALA A 178 0.67 11.13 14.60
CA ALA A 178 -0.44 10.80 15.49
C ALA A 178 -1.24 12.04 15.92
N SER A 179 -0.57 13.19 16.11
CA SER A 179 -1.21 14.45 16.51
C SER A 179 -1.77 15.27 15.34
N HIS A 180 -1.25 15.08 14.11
CA HIS A 180 -1.65 15.83 12.91
C HIS A 180 -2.42 14.99 11.87
N GLY A 181 -2.65 13.70 12.16
CA GLY A 181 -3.17 12.68 11.23
C GLY A 181 -4.66 12.76 10.84
N GLY A 182 -5.34 13.88 11.10
CA GLY A 182 -6.71 14.13 10.65
C GLY A 182 -6.84 14.47 9.16
N GLY A 183 -5.74 14.57 8.40
CA GLY A 183 -5.80 14.91 6.97
C GLY A 183 -4.55 14.51 6.20
N ALA A 184 -4.76 13.64 5.20
CA ALA A 184 -3.84 13.22 4.15
C ALA A 184 -2.72 12.24 4.56
N ALA A 185 -3.03 10.95 4.49
CA ALA A 185 -2.05 9.99 4.02
C ALA A 185 -1.59 10.40 2.60
N PRO A 186 -0.29 10.33 2.28
CA PRO A 186 0.17 10.60 0.92
C PRO A 186 -0.52 9.65 -0.06
N SER A 187 -0.99 10.21 -1.17
CA SER A 187 -1.62 9.47 -2.26
C SER A 187 -0.67 8.40 -2.79
N SER A 188 -0.94 7.14 -2.43
CA SER A 188 -0.47 5.99 -3.18
C SER A 188 -1.33 5.89 -4.44
N GLN A 189 -1.02 6.72 -5.44
CA GLN A 189 -1.45 6.47 -6.81
C GLN A 189 -0.48 5.45 -7.42
N PRO A 190 -0.90 4.20 -7.66
CA PRO A 190 -0.37 3.45 -8.77
C PRO A 190 -1.19 3.82 -10.02
N LEU A 191 -0.53 4.49 -10.97
CA LEU A 191 -0.95 4.46 -12.36
C LEU A 191 -0.95 3.00 -12.82
N GLY A 192 -2.12 2.48 -13.20
CA GLY A 192 -2.24 1.31 -14.08
C GLY A 192 -2.63 0.00 -13.41
N ILE A 193 -3.73 -0.55 -13.92
CA ILE A 193 -4.29 -1.90 -13.75
C ILE A 193 -5.13 -2.10 -12.49
N ILE A 194 -6.41 -1.72 -12.60
CA ILE A 194 -7.46 -2.09 -11.64
C ILE A 194 -7.63 -3.61 -11.68
N SER A 195 -7.29 -4.28 -10.59
CA SER A 195 -7.61 -5.69 -10.37
C SER A 195 -9.09 -5.83 -10.01
N ARG A 196 -9.77 -6.82 -10.61
CA ARG A 196 -11.22 -7.11 -10.45
C ARG A 196 -11.71 -7.18 -8.99
N LYS A 197 -10.81 -7.36 -8.03
CA LYS A 197 -11.13 -7.43 -6.59
C LYS A 197 -11.52 -6.08 -5.98
N LEU A 198 -11.06 -4.94 -6.53
CA LEU A 198 -11.37 -3.62 -5.95
C LEU A 198 -12.82 -3.17 -6.25
N VAL A 199 -13.47 -3.75 -7.26
CA VAL A 199 -14.88 -3.52 -7.61
C VAL A 199 -15.83 -3.97 -6.47
N ALA A 200 -15.42 -4.93 -5.65
CA ALA A 200 -16.27 -5.47 -4.59
C ALA A 200 -16.40 -4.56 -3.35
N GLN A 201 -15.53 -3.55 -3.18
CA GLN A 201 -15.52 -2.68 -2.00
C GLN A 201 -16.17 -1.31 -2.24
N SER A 202 -16.43 -0.93 -3.49
CA SER A 202 -17.06 0.34 -3.89
C SER A 202 -18.55 0.17 -4.23
N GLY A 203 -19.25 -0.78 -3.60
CA GLY A 203 -20.67 -1.05 -3.92
C GLY A 203 -20.91 -1.59 -5.33
N GLY A 204 -19.91 -2.22 -5.97
CA GLY A 204 -20.05 -2.76 -7.32
C GLY A 204 -20.08 -1.71 -8.44
N LEU A 205 -19.74 -0.45 -8.13
CA LEU A 205 -19.66 0.61 -9.13
C LEU A 205 -18.56 0.28 -10.15
N SER A 206 -18.94 0.26 -11.42
CA SER A 206 -18.09 -0.11 -12.55
C SER A 206 -18.18 0.96 -13.62
N CYS A 207 -17.05 1.32 -14.23
CA CYS A 207 -17.02 2.23 -15.37
C CYS A 207 -17.67 1.64 -16.64
N GLU A 208 -18.06 0.37 -16.61
CA GLU A 208 -18.80 -0.29 -17.68
C GLU A 208 -20.09 -0.93 -17.13
N PRO A 209 -21.24 -0.74 -17.79
CA PRO A 209 -21.46 0.13 -18.95
C PRO A 209 -21.45 1.62 -18.57
N ARG A 210 -21.17 2.50 -19.54
CA ARG A 210 -21.24 3.95 -19.35
C ARG A 210 -22.64 4.37 -18.85
N ARG A 211 -22.67 5.18 -17.79
CA ARG A 211 -23.92 5.75 -17.23
C ARG A 211 -24.11 7.21 -17.65
N TYR A 212 -25.36 7.65 -17.60
CA TYR A 212 -25.76 9.05 -17.71
C TYR A 212 -26.39 9.49 -16.38
N CYS A 213 -26.45 10.80 -16.10
CA CYS A 213 -27.00 11.33 -14.85
C CYS A 213 -28.40 10.82 -14.52
N SER A 214 -29.24 10.54 -15.52
CA SER A 214 -30.58 9.96 -15.33
C SER A 214 -30.58 8.51 -14.82
N GLN A 215 -29.44 7.83 -14.82
CA GLN A 215 -29.28 6.42 -14.43
C GLN A 215 -28.53 6.26 -13.11
N ILE A 216 -28.16 7.37 -12.46
CA ILE A 216 -27.40 7.38 -11.22
C ILE A 216 -28.34 7.87 -10.11
N SER A 217 -28.39 7.13 -9.00
CA SER A 217 -29.36 7.35 -7.93
C SER A 217 -28.82 8.11 -6.72
N SER A 218 -27.51 8.39 -6.67
CA SER A 218 -26.90 9.13 -5.57
C SER A 218 -25.84 10.11 -6.08
N CYS A 219 -25.72 11.24 -5.38
CA CYS A 219 -24.65 12.20 -5.64
C CYS A 219 -23.26 11.58 -5.45
N GLU A 220 -23.11 10.72 -4.44
CA GLU A 220 -21.85 10.03 -4.15
C GLU A 220 -21.40 9.16 -5.33
N ASP A 221 -22.31 8.40 -5.93
CA ASP A 221 -22.03 7.56 -7.11
C ASP A 221 -21.68 8.44 -8.32
N ALA A 222 -22.41 9.54 -8.53
CA ALA A 222 -22.16 10.46 -9.64
C ALA A 222 -20.76 11.07 -9.53
N GLN A 223 -20.40 11.52 -8.33
CA GLN A 223 -19.10 12.09 -8.04
C GLN A 223 -18.00 11.03 -8.16
N TRP A 224 -18.26 9.80 -7.74
CA TRP A 224 -17.35 8.68 -7.95
C TRP A 224 -17.07 8.44 -9.44
N TYR A 225 -18.11 8.40 -10.29
CA TYR A 225 -17.93 8.22 -11.73
C TYR A 225 -17.16 9.37 -12.40
N LEU A 226 -17.38 10.62 -11.96
CA LEU A 226 -16.65 11.80 -12.45
C LEU A 226 -15.14 11.65 -12.28
N HIS A 227 -14.70 11.20 -11.11
CA HIS A 227 -13.28 11.08 -10.76
C HIS A 227 -12.62 9.78 -11.22
N ASN A 228 -13.39 8.69 -11.41
CA ASN A 228 -12.83 7.35 -11.62
C ASN A 228 -13.03 6.79 -13.03
N CYS A 229 -13.92 7.35 -13.86
CA CYS A 229 -14.22 6.83 -15.19
C CYS A 229 -13.82 7.78 -16.32
N ALA A 230 -13.29 7.21 -17.42
CA ALA A 230 -12.87 7.99 -18.59
C ALA A 230 -13.98 8.85 -19.21
N TRP A 231 -15.25 8.44 -19.06
CA TRP A 231 -16.43 9.18 -19.50
C TRP A 231 -17.04 10.08 -18.41
N GLY A 232 -16.51 10.06 -17.19
CA GLY A 232 -17.02 10.78 -16.02
C GLY A 232 -17.07 12.30 -16.21
N ARG A 233 -16.10 12.87 -16.93
CA ARG A 233 -16.09 14.30 -17.32
C ARG A 233 -17.31 14.75 -18.13
N LYS A 234 -18.12 13.83 -18.65
CA LYS A 234 -19.36 14.14 -19.37
C LYS A 234 -20.58 14.21 -18.44
N LEU A 235 -20.41 13.92 -17.15
CA LEU A 235 -21.43 14.08 -16.10
C LEU A 235 -21.39 15.48 -15.48
N ASP A 236 -20.23 16.12 -15.53
CA ASP A 236 -20.00 17.51 -15.13
C ASP A 236 -20.21 18.40 -16.36
N ARG A 237 -21.31 19.15 -16.38
CA ARG A 237 -21.78 19.87 -17.58
C ARG A 237 -21.10 21.22 -17.74
N ASP A 238 -20.84 21.92 -16.66
CA ASP A 238 -20.27 23.26 -16.59
C ASP A 238 -18.80 23.28 -16.19
N GLY A 239 -18.23 22.13 -15.81
CA GLY A 239 -16.81 21.92 -15.62
C GLY A 239 -16.30 22.38 -14.25
N ASP A 240 -17.19 22.50 -13.26
CA ASP A 240 -16.87 23.01 -11.93
C ASP A 240 -16.42 21.90 -10.95
N GLY A 241 -16.44 20.64 -11.41
CA GLY A 241 -16.06 19.48 -10.63
C GLY A 241 -17.22 18.84 -9.85
N VAL A 242 -18.46 19.26 -10.06
CA VAL A 242 -19.68 18.62 -9.55
C VAL A 242 -20.29 17.74 -10.65
N ALA A 243 -20.66 16.51 -10.29
CA ALA A 243 -21.26 15.56 -11.22
C ALA A 243 -22.79 15.63 -11.12
N CYS A 244 -23.47 15.76 -12.25
CA CYS A 244 -24.93 15.68 -12.32
C CYS A 244 -25.64 16.69 -11.40
N GLU A 245 -25.46 17.99 -11.60
CA GLU A 245 -26.05 19.11 -10.82
C GLU A 245 -27.48 18.95 -10.28
N THR A 246 -28.35 18.25 -11.00
CA THR A 246 -29.72 17.99 -10.53
C THR A 246 -29.82 16.95 -9.41
N LEU A 247 -28.72 16.26 -9.10
CA LEU A 247 -28.59 15.17 -8.14
C LEU A 247 -27.70 15.52 -6.93
N CYS A 248 -26.84 16.55 -7.00
CA CYS A 248 -25.74 16.81 -6.05
C CYS A 248 -25.83 18.08 -5.17
#